data_AF-A0A8S9GNU5-F1
#
_entry.id   AF-A0A8S9GNU5-F1
#
_cell.length_a   1.000
_cell.length_b   1.000
_cell.length_c   1.000
_cell.angle_alpha   90.00
_cell.angle_beta   90.00
_cell.angle_gamma   90.00
#
_symmetry.space_group_name_H-M   'P 1'
#
loop_
_entity.id
_entity.type
_entity.pdbx_description
1 polymer ?
#
loop_
_entity_poly.entity_id
_entity_poly.type
_entity_poly.pdbx_seq_one_letter_code
_entity_poly.pdbx_strand_id
1 'polypeptide(L)'
;MFILRHLPLARNLRFSSPNNRFASVITAAAVRHDASLWTPAPLSLIESAAESLFHVSIDISNSPDLAASCTRPVPDVEKLSFLAITSPPSFAVSCSAFEFLVKSIARSTAEILCGLKKGETVELSAVMGSGFDMGWIDHPVEYPTVLIFATGSGIR
;
A
#
# COMPACT_ATOMS: atom_id res chain seq x y z
N MET A 1 -7.91 5.96 -33.84
CA MET A 1 -6.58 6.42 -34.28
C MET A 1 -5.57 5.38 -33.82
N PHE A 2 -4.99 4.64 -34.76
CA PHE A 2 -4.12 3.48 -34.49
C PHE A 2 -2.66 3.91 -34.40
N ILE A 3 -1.87 3.25 -33.54
CA ILE A 3 -0.42 3.12 -33.76
C ILE A 3 -0.05 1.66 -33.56
N LEU A 4 0.19 0.99 -34.70
CA LEU A 4 0.91 -0.27 -34.86
C LEU A 4 2.41 0.04 -34.76
N ARG A 5 3.19 -0.74 -33.99
CA ARG A 5 4.67 -0.73 -34.14
C ARG A 5 5.18 -2.13 -34.45
N HIS A 6 5.85 -2.19 -35.59
CA HIS A 6 6.56 -3.32 -36.17
C HIS A 6 7.64 -3.89 -35.24
N LEU A 7 7.73 -5.22 -35.15
CA LEU A 7 8.93 -5.93 -34.73
C LEU A 7 9.93 -6.04 -35.89
N PRO A 8 11.23 -5.77 -35.68
CA PRO A 8 12.27 -6.33 -36.51
C PRO A 8 12.78 -7.66 -35.95
N LEU A 9 12.90 -8.63 -36.85
CA LEU A 9 13.41 -9.99 -36.66
C LEU A 9 14.95 -10.00 -36.58
N ALA A 10 15.45 -10.88 -35.71
CA ALA A 10 16.77 -11.53 -35.68
C ALA A 10 18.04 -10.70 -35.37
N ARG A 11 18.70 -11.08 -34.27
CA ARG A 11 20.16 -11.27 -34.28
C ARG A 11 20.55 -12.46 -33.41
N ASN A 12 21.06 -13.49 -34.07
CA ASN A 12 21.66 -14.67 -33.47
C ASN A 12 22.89 -14.30 -32.65
N LEU A 13 22.95 -14.74 -31.40
CA LEU A 13 24.21 -14.94 -30.68
C LEU A 13 24.18 -16.34 -30.05
N ARG A 14 24.93 -17.25 -30.67
CA ARG A 14 25.29 -18.55 -30.11
C ARG A 14 26.38 -18.30 -29.08
N PHE A 15 26.13 -18.66 -27.83
CA PHE A 15 27.20 -18.89 -26.87
C PHE A 15 27.10 -20.31 -26.33
N SER A 16 28.26 -20.97 -26.44
CA SER A 16 28.55 -22.35 -26.08
C SER A 16 28.31 -22.61 -24.60
N SER A 17 27.66 -23.73 -24.30
CA SER A 17 27.75 -24.42 -23.00
C SER A 17 29.17 -25.03 -22.86
N PRO A 18 29.75 -25.12 -21.65
CA PRO A 18 29.50 -26.34 -20.89
C PRO A 18 29.31 -26.14 -19.37
N ASN A 19 28.30 -26.86 -18.86
CA ASN A 19 28.35 -27.71 -17.67
C ASN A 19 28.84 -27.09 -16.33
N ASN A 20 27.92 -26.64 -15.46
CA ASN A 20 28.07 -26.81 -14.02
C ASN A 20 26.76 -26.51 -13.25
N ARG A 21 26.35 -27.51 -12.45
CA ARG A 21 25.54 -27.43 -11.21
C ARG A 21 24.17 -26.75 -11.30
N PHE A 22 23.14 -27.60 -11.25
CA PHE A 22 21.77 -27.23 -10.93
C PHE A 22 21.70 -26.61 -9.53
N ALA A 23 21.79 -25.30 -9.44
CA ALA A 23 21.20 -24.54 -8.36
C ALA A 23 19.85 -24.03 -8.87
N SER A 24 18.75 -24.52 -8.28
CA SER A 24 17.42 -23.95 -8.49
C SER A 24 17.43 -22.55 -7.90
N VAL A 25 17.71 -21.56 -8.75
CA VAL A 25 17.47 -20.15 -8.42
C VAL A 25 15.96 -19.97 -8.58
N ILE A 26 15.25 -19.98 -7.45
CA ILE A 26 13.91 -19.41 -7.39
C ILE A 26 14.09 -17.92 -7.65
N THR A 27 13.95 -17.52 -8.91
CA THR A 27 13.79 -16.12 -9.26
C THR A 27 12.48 -15.67 -8.63
N ALA A 28 12.56 -15.06 -7.45
CA ALA A 28 11.47 -14.25 -6.95
C ALA A 28 11.26 -13.14 -7.98
N ALA A 29 10.24 -13.29 -8.83
CA ALA A 29 9.80 -12.22 -9.70
C ALA A 29 9.45 -11.05 -8.78
N ALA A 30 10.27 -10.01 -8.80
CA ALA A 30 9.91 -8.74 -8.21
C ALA A 30 8.77 -8.19 -9.07
N VAL A 31 7.53 -8.50 -8.67
CA VAL A 31 6.33 -7.87 -9.21
C VAL A 31 6.50 -6.38 -8.96
N ARG A 32 6.78 -5.64 -10.02
CA ARG A 32 6.68 -4.19 -9.99
C ARG A 32 5.19 -3.92 -9.95
N HIS A 33 4.66 -3.65 -8.76
CA HIS A 33 3.32 -3.11 -8.65
C HIS A 33 3.31 -1.80 -9.41
N ASP A 34 2.55 -1.79 -10.49
CA ASP A 34 2.29 -0.58 -11.24
C ASP A 34 1.45 0.33 -10.34
N ALA A 35 2.04 1.46 -9.93
CA ALA A 35 1.38 2.51 -9.14
C ALA A 35 0.07 2.98 -9.78
N SER A 36 -0.09 2.74 -11.08
CA SER A 36 -1.26 3.13 -11.87
C SER A 36 -2.48 2.21 -11.71
N LEU A 37 -2.34 1.06 -11.04
CA LEU A 37 -3.44 0.12 -10.83
C LEU A 37 -4.26 0.50 -9.59
N TRP A 38 -5.31 1.27 -9.84
CA TRP A 38 -6.38 1.55 -8.91
C TRP A 38 -7.17 0.29 -8.61
N THR A 39 -7.23 -0.07 -7.33
CA THR A 39 -7.92 -1.26 -6.85
C THR A 39 -9.20 -0.87 -6.14
N PRO A 40 -10.39 -1.21 -6.67
CA PRO A 40 -11.65 -0.95 -5.99
C PRO A 40 -11.76 -1.84 -4.74
N ALA A 41 -12.07 -1.22 -3.61
CA ALA A 41 -12.18 -1.88 -2.31
C ALA A 41 -13.39 -1.32 -1.53
N PRO A 42 -14.26 -2.18 -0.98
CA PRO A 42 -15.43 -1.71 -0.24
C PRO A 42 -15.06 -1.27 1.18
N LEU A 43 -15.80 -0.27 1.68
CA LEU A 43 -15.76 0.13 3.08
C LEU A 43 -16.40 -0.97 3.94
N SER A 44 -15.63 -1.53 4.87
CA SER A 44 -16.13 -2.51 5.83
C SER A 44 -16.69 -1.84 7.09
N LEU A 45 -16.17 -0.67 7.45
CA LEU A 45 -16.55 0.13 8.62
C LEU A 45 -16.38 1.63 8.34
N ILE A 46 -17.31 2.44 8.85
CA ILE A 46 -17.13 3.88 9.02
C ILE A 46 -17.88 4.36 10.27
N GLU A 47 -17.15 4.87 11.26
CA GLU A 47 -17.70 5.25 12.56
C GLU A 47 -17.06 6.56 13.05
N SER A 48 -17.83 7.38 13.78
CA SER A 48 -17.28 8.58 14.41
C SER A 48 -16.39 8.18 15.60
N ALA A 49 -15.13 8.62 15.55
CA ALA A 49 -14.15 8.44 16.63
C ALA A 49 -14.08 9.68 17.54
N ALA A 50 -14.35 10.88 17.00
CA ALA A 50 -14.49 12.14 17.72
C ALA A 50 -15.18 13.19 16.84
N GLU A 51 -15.23 14.44 17.29
CA GLU A 51 -15.73 15.56 16.48
C GLU A 51 -14.95 15.69 15.16
N SER A 52 -15.67 15.54 14.04
CA SER A 52 -15.12 15.52 12.69
C SER A 52 -14.00 14.49 12.45
N LEU A 53 -13.89 13.46 13.28
CA LEU A 53 -12.88 12.40 13.18
C LEU A 53 -13.56 11.04 13.05
N PHE A 54 -13.11 10.24 12.09
CA PHE A 54 -13.75 8.99 11.73
C PHE A 54 -12.74 7.85 11.70
N HIS A 55 -13.13 6.72 12.27
CA HIS A 55 -12.47 5.45 12.07
C HIS A 55 -13.06 4.80 10.82
N VAL A 56 -12.19 4.52 9.84
CA VAL A 56 -12.56 3.97 8.54
C VAL A 56 -11.80 2.67 8.34
N SER A 57 -12.49 1.60 7.97
CA SER A 57 -11.89 0.33 7.60
C SER A 57 -12.26 -0.03 6.17
N ILE A 58 -11.26 -0.46 5.40
CA ILE A 58 -11.40 -0.83 3.99
C ILE A 58 -11.01 -2.30 3.84
N ASP A 59 -11.88 -3.10 3.24
CA ASP A 59 -11.66 -4.52 2.97
C ASP A 59 -10.78 -4.70 1.72
N ILE A 60 -9.66 -5.39 1.90
CA ILE A 60 -8.67 -5.70 0.84
C ILE A 60 -8.55 -7.21 0.58
N SER A 61 -9.54 -8.01 1.01
CA SER A 61 -9.57 -9.47 0.80
C SER A 61 -9.47 -9.87 -0.67
N ASN A 62 -10.01 -9.06 -1.57
CA ASN A 62 -9.94 -9.27 -3.02
C ASN A 62 -8.62 -8.81 -3.66
N SER A 63 -7.72 -8.22 -2.87
CA SER A 63 -6.48 -7.60 -3.33
C SER A 63 -5.33 -7.84 -2.34
N PRO A 64 -4.95 -9.11 -2.09
CA PRO A 64 -3.92 -9.47 -1.11
C PRO A 64 -2.54 -8.83 -1.42
N ASP A 65 -2.30 -8.50 -2.68
CA ASP A 65 -1.12 -7.78 -3.14
C ASP A 65 -0.97 -6.40 -2.48
N LEU A 66 -2.09 -5.73 -2.15
CA LEU A 66 -2.06 -4.45 -1.42
C LEU A 66 -1.48 -4.64 -0.01
N ALA A 67 -1.86 -5.71 0.70
CA ALA A 67 -1.31 -6.02 2.01
C ALA A 67 0.21 -6.27 1.94
N ALA A 68 0.67 -6.97 0.91
CA ALA A 68 2.10 -7.19 0.67
C ALA A 68 2.85 -5.87 0.38
N SER A 69 2.21 -4.92 -0.31
CA SER A 69 2.80 -3.61 -0.62
C SER A 69 2.98 -2.71 0.59
N CYS A 70 2.35 -3.00 1.74
CA CYS A 70 2.53 -2.25 2.99
C CYS A 70 4.00 -2.18 3.46
N THR A 71 4.86 -3.05 2.92
CA THR A 71 6.30 -3.11 3.22
C THR A 71 7.17 -2.47 2.13
N ARG A 72 6.60 -1.98 1.01
CA ARG A 72 7.36 -1.56 -0.17
C ARG A 72 6.81 -0.25 -0.78
N PRO A 73 7.64 0.78 -0.96
CA PRO A 73 7.21 2.08 -1.43
C PRO A 73 6.94 2.10 -2.95
N VAL A 74 6.08 3.04 -3.36
CA VAL A 74 5.73 3.31 -4.77
C VAL A 74 5.74 4.85 -5.00
N PRO A 75 6.18 5.35 -6.19
CA PRO A 75 6.30 6.79 -6.46
C PRO A 75 4.96 7.54 -6.64
N ASP A 76 5.04 8.85 -6.43
CA ASP A 76 3.94 9.83 -6.31
C ASP A 76 3.16 10.09 -7.63
N VAL A 77 1.84 10.33 -7.53
CA VAL A 77 0.93 10.62 -8.64
C VAL A 77 0.04 11.82 -8.29
N GLU A 78 -0.09 12.77 -9.22
CA GLU A 78 -0.82 14.02 -9.02
C GLU A 78 -2.34 13.78 -8.96
N LYS A 79 -2.96 14.15 -7.82
CA LYS A 79 -4.40 14.10 -7.47
C LYS A 79 -4.86 12.92 -6.60
N LEU A 80 -4.04 12.52 -5.64
CA LEU A 80 -4.38 11.52 -4.63
C LEU A 80 -4.56 12.12 -3.25
N SER A 81 -5.45 11.51 -2.46
CA SER A 81 -5.51 11.79 -1.02
C SER A 81 -4.68 10.76 -0.30
N PHE A 82 -3.59 11.22 0.30
CA PHE A 82 -2.69 10.38 1.09
C PHE A 82 -3.26 10.23 2.50
N LEU A 83 -3.59 8.99 2.87
CA LEU A 83 -4.03 8.64 4.20
C LEU A 83 -3.00 7.70 4.81
N ALA A 84 -2.56 8.00 6.03
CA ALA A 84 -1.69 7.08 6.74
C ALA A 84 -2.50 5.90 7.28
N ILE A 85 -1.95 4.70 7.19
CA ILE A 85 -2.58 3.48 7.68
C ILE A 85 -2.41 3.46 9.21
N THR A 86 -3.51 3.28 9.96
CA THR A 86 -3.49 3.19 11.43
C THR A 86 -3.33 1.76 11.93
N SER A 87 -3.71 0.77 11.12
CA SER A 87 -3.52 -0.64 11.44
C SER A 87 -2.06 -1.07 11.21
N PRO A 88 -1.49 -1.94 12.05
CA PRO A 88 -0.16 -2.50 11.79
C PRO A 88 -0.17 -3.43 10.55
N PRO A 89 0.98 -3.68 9.89
CA PRO A 89 1.04 -4.57 8.73
C PRO A 89 0.51 -5.99 8.99
N SER A 90 0.70 -6.51 10.22
CA SER A 90 0.17 -7.81 10.63
C SER A 90 -1.35 -7.89 10.57
N PHE A 91 -2.04 -6.78 10.86
CA PHE A 91 -3.50 -6.69 10.79
C PHE A 91 -3.99 -6.78 9.35
N ALA A 92 -3.31 -6.13 8.41
CA ALA A 92 -3.64 -6.23 6.99
C ALA A 92 -3.55 -7.68 6.47
N VAL A 93 -2.60 -8.46 7.00
CA VAL A 93 -2.44 -9.88 6.65
C VAL A 93 -3.49 -10.77 7.33
N SER A 94 -3.80 -10.53 8.62
CA SER A 94 -4.70 -11.40 9.38
C SER A 94 -6.18 -11.10 9.15
N CYS A 95 -6.52 -9.83 8.96
CA CYS A 95 -7.89 -9.33 8.90
C CYS A 95 -8.27 -8.89 7.49
N SER A 96 -7.34 -8.93 6.54
CA SER A 96 -7.55 -8.50 5.14
C SER A 96 -8.18 -7.11 5.05
N ALA A 97 -7.73 -6.19 5.91
CA ALA A 97 -8.28 -4.84 5.99
C ALA A 97 -7.19 -3.81 6.30
N PHE A 98 -7.38 -2.60 5.79
CA PHE A 98 -6.65 -1.42 6.24
C PHE A 98 -7.54 -0.54 7.08
N GLU A 99 -7.01 -0.06 8.20
CA GLU A 99 -7.69 0.92 9.04
C GLU A 99 -7.06 2.30 8.88
N PHE A 100 -7.90 3.33 8.98
CA PHE A 100 -7.53 4.73 8.87
C PHE A 100 -8.28 5.55 9.91
N LEU A 101 -7.60 6.54 10.46
CA LEU A 101 -8.19 7.61 11.24
C LEU A 101 -8.18 8.87 10.38
N VAL A 102 -9.38 9.31 9.98
CA VAL A 102 -9.57 10.36 8.98
C VAL A 102 -10.30 11.54 9.61
N LYS A 103 -9.70 12.72 9.51
CA LYS A 103 -10.37 13.97 9.89
C LYS A 103 -11.14 14.50 8.69
N SER A 104 -12.45 14.68 8.84
CA SER A 104 -13.28 15.37 7.85
C SER A 104 -12.88 16.85 7.80
N ILE A 105 -12.58 17.33 6.59
CA ILE A 105 -12.23 18.72 6.31
C ILE A 105 -13.17 19.20 5.21
N ALA A 106 -13.90 20.28 5.45
CA ALA A 106 -14.87 20.81 4.49
C ALA A 106 -14.22 21.04 3.12
N ARG A 107 -14.93 20.65 2.05
CA ARG A 107 -14.53 20.71 0.64
C ARG A 107 -13.27 19.89 0.32
N SER A 108 -13.08 18.76 0.98
CA SER A 108 -11.96 17.85 0.72
C SER A 108 -12.44 16.44 0.39
N THR A 109 -11.55 15.63 -0.20
CA THR A 109 -11.78 14.18 -0.36
C THR A 109 -12.05 13.49 0.97
N ALA A 110 -11.48 13.97 2.08
CA ALA A 110 -11.71 13.42 3.40
C ALA A 110 -13.17 13.65 3.87
N GLU A 111 -13.79 14.78 3.53
CA GLU A 111 -15.22 14.99 3.79
C GLU A 111 -16.08 14.01 2.99
N ILE A 112 -15.75 13.80 1.71
CA ILE A 112 -16.46 12.84 0.86
C ILE A 112 -16.33 11.43 1.45
N LEU A 113 -15.11 10.99 1.76
CA LEU A 113 -14.85 9.68 2.38
C LEU A 113 -15.62 9.50 3.68
N CYS A 114 -15.58 10.49 4.57
CA CYS A 114 -16.28 10.44 5.85
C CYS A 114 -17.81 10.47 5.72
N GLY A 115 -18.34 10.85 4.56
CA GLY A 115 -19.77 10.82 4.24
C GLY A 115 -20.25 9.52 3.60
N LEU A 116 -19.34 8.60 3.25
CA LEU A 116 -19.69 7.31 2.67
C LEU A 116 -20.30 6.36 3.71
N LYS A 117 -20.88 5.26 3.22
CA LYS A 117 -21.49 4.20 4.02
C LYS A 117 -20.75 2.88 3.83
N LYS A 118 -20.91 2.00 4.81
CA LYS A 118 -20.47 0.60 4.71
C LYS A 118 -21.00 -0.02 3.40
N GLY A 119 -20.11 -0.70 2.69
CA GLY A 119 -20.38 -1.35 1.41
C GLY A 119 -20.16 -0.45 0.19
N GLU A 120 -20.02 0.86 0.35
CA GLU A 120 -19.61 1.74 -0.75
C GLU A 120 -18.12 1.56 -1.06
N THR A 121 -17.76 1.73 -2.32
CA THR A 121 -16.42 1.41 -2.84
C THR A 121 -15.55 2.64 -2.93
N VAL A 122 -14.29 2.49 -2.57
CA VAL A 122 -13.22 3.46 -2.82
C VAL A 122 -12.14 2.81 -3.68
N GLU A 123 -11.29 3.61 -4.32
CA GLU A 123 -10.16 3.12 -5.09
C GLU A 123 -8.86 3.33 -4.31
N LEU A 124 -8.09 2.25 -4.15
CA LEU A 124 -6.80 2.26 -3.48
C LEU A 124 -5.67 2.11 -4.49
N SER A 125 -4.62 2.90 -4.32
CA SER A 125 -3.32 2.61 -4.92
C SER A 125 -2.55 1.60 -4.07
N ALA A 126 -1.40 1.15 -4.57
CA ALA A 126 -0.39 0.54 -3.73
C ALA A 126 -0.02 1.46 -2.55
N VAL A 127 0.45 0.86 -1.45
CA VAL A 127 0.93 1.62 -0.29
C VAL A 127 2.12 2.48 -0.70
N MET A 128 2.14 3.72 -0.21
CA MET A 128 3.16 4.72 -0.52
C MET A 128 3.88 5.18 0.75
N GLY A 129 5.11 5.67 0.58
CA GLY A 129 5.98 6.13 1.68
C GLY A 129 6.95 5.06 2.17
N SER A 130 8.10 5.49 2.67
CA SER A 130 9.16 4.60 3.20
C SER A 130 8.96 4.18 4.65
N GLY A 131 8.02 4.83 5.36
CA GLY A 131 7.81 4.63 6.80
C GLY A 131 9.08 4.86 7.62
N PHE A 132 9.08 4.28 8.83
CA PHE A 132 10.27 4.11 9.66
C PHE A 132 10.67 2.65 9.64
N ASP A 133 11.96 2.36 9.49
CA ASP A 133 12.47 0.99 9.59
C ASP A 133 12.36 0.53 11.05
N MET A 134 11.32 -0.25 11.34
CA MET A 134 11.08 -0.78 12.67
C MET A 134 12.23 -1.66 13.15
N GLY A 135 13.04 -2.24 12.24
CA GLY A 135 14.23 -3.02 12.60
C GLY A 135 15.28 -2.20 13.36
N TRP A 136 15.27 -0.87 13.25
CA TRP A 136 16.18 -0.01 14.01
C TRP A 136 15.76 0.15 15.48
N ILE A 137 14.47 -0.05 15.78
CA ILE A 137 13.90 0.10 17.13
C ILE A 137 13.40 -1.23 17.73
N ASP A 138 13.52 -2.35 17.01
CA ASP A 138 13.12 -3.69 17.44
C ASP A 138 14.12 -4.36 18.41
N HIS A 139 15.08 -3.58 18.94
CA HIS A 139 16.01 -3.99 19.98
C HIS A 139 15.61 -3.37 21.32
N PRO A 140 14.61 -3.92 22.04
CA PRO A 140 14.09 -3.33 23.29
C PRO A 140 15.14 -3.27 24.41
N VAL A 141 16.25 -4.00 24.29
CA VAL A 141 17.39 -3.96 25.23
C VAL A 141 18.32 -2.78 24.93
N GLU A 142 18.53 -2.45 23.65
CA GLU A 142 19.44 -1.39 23.22
C GLU A 142 18.72 -0.03 23.13
N TYR A 143 17.43 -0.07 22.75
CA TYR A 143 16.54 1.07 22.61
C TYR A 143 15.25 0.84 23.43
N PRO A 144 15.31 0.88 24.77
CA PRO A 144 14.15 0.58 25.63
C PRO A 144 13.07 1.67 25.61
N THR A 145 13.30 2.79 24.93
CA THR A 145 12.38 3.93 24.89
C THR A 145 12.27 4.48 23.48
N VAL A 146 11.03 4.55 22.97
CA VAL A 146 10.69 5.19 21.70
C VAL A 146 9.86 6.43 22.01
N LEU A 147 10.31 7.59 21.55
CA LEU A 147 9.60 8.86 21.70
C LEU A 147 8.91 9.21 20.39
N ILE A 148 7.58 9.24 20.40
CA ILE A 148 6.76 9.61 19.25
C ILE A 148 6.11 10.95 19.54
N PHE A 149 6.41 11.94 18.71
CA PHE A 149 5.77 13.25 18.76
C PHE A 149 4.77 13.34 17.64
N ALA A 150 3.49 13.48 18.00
CA ALA A 150 2.41 13.52 17.05
C ALA A 150 1.37 14.57 17.41
N THR A 151 0.72 15.14 16.38
CA THR A 151 -0.36 16.12 16.55
C THR A 151 -1.47 15.86 15.54
N GLY A 152 -2.72 16.19 15.91
CA GLY A 152 -3.89 16.01 15.05
C GLY A 152 -4.09 14.55 14.64
N SER A 153 -4.38 14.31 13.35
CA SER A 153 -4.49 12.96 12.78
C SER A 153 -3.15 12.23 12.65
N GLY A 154 -2.05 12.86 13.06
CA GLY A 154 -0.71 12.27 13.08
C GLY A 154 -0.44 11.34 14.27
N ILE A 155 -1.33 11.25 15.27
CA ILE A 155 -1.18 10.46 16.51
C ILE A 155 -1.29 8.93 16.33
N ARG A 156 -0.75 8.43 15.23
CA ARG A 156 -0.56 7.00 15.01
C ARG A 156 0.58 6.48 15.87
#